data_AF-A0A926ENC0-F1
#
_entry.id   AF-A0A926ENC0-F1
#
_cell.length_a   1.000
_cell.length_b   1.000
_cell.length_c   1.000
_cell.angle_alpha   90.00
_cell.angle_beta   90.00
_cell.angle_gamma   90.00
#
_symmetry.space_group_name_H-M   'P 1'
#
loop_
_entity.id
_entity.type
_entity.pdbx_description
1 polymer ?
#
loop_
_entity_poly.entity_id
_entity_poly.type
_entity_poly.pdbx_seq_one_letter_code
_entity_poly.pdbx_strand_id
1 'polypeptide(L)'
;MMQKKSKLIGSVILTIVGAWGMIITLLSDVLIKWIIQWQLAKAVGGNRNTVGIIGGADGPTAIFFAETQATIGSKLLFIALFAVCTGIGIMFLVRCGRK
;
A
#
# COMPACT_ATOMS: atom_id res chain seq x y z
N MET A 1 6.34 36.94 -9.94
CA MET A 1 6.74 35.57 -10.34
C MET A 1 6.66 34.50 -9.24
N MET A 2 6.97 34.81 -7.96
CA MET A 2 7.05 33.82 -6.86
C MET A 2 5.85 32.85 -6.73
N GLN A 3 4.61 33.37 -6.83
CA GLN A 3 3.36 32.60 -6.75
C GLN A 3 3.27 31.42 -7.75
N LYS A 4 3.84 31.54 -8.97
CA LYS A 4 3.83 30.43 -9.94
C LYS A 4 4.75 29.29 -9.51
N LYS A 5 5.96 29.59 -9.02
CA LYS A 5 6.94 28.58 -8.60
C LYS A 5 6.45 27.79 -7.38
N SER A 6 5.85 28.46 -6.39
CA SER A 6 5.25 27.81 -5.21
C SER A 6 4.12 26.84 -5.60
N LYS A 7 3.21 27.24 -6.48
CA LYS A 7 2.11 26.38 -6.97
C LYS A 7 2.61 25.16 -7.76
N LEU A 8 3.69 25.32 -8.54
CA LEU A 8 4.35 24.20 -9.23
C LEU A 8 4.96 23.19 -8.25
N ILE A 9 5.70 23.67 -7.24
CA ILE A 9 6.33 22.80 -6.22
C ILE A 9 5.25 22.00 -5.47
N GLY A 10 4.14 22.64 -5.09
CA GLY A 10 3.02 21.96 -4.45
C GLY A 10 2.42 20.83 -5.31
N SER A 11 2.26 21.04 -6.63
CA SER A 11 1.74 19.99 -7.51
C SER A 11 2.73 18.84 -7.72
N VAL A 12 4.04 19.11 -7.76
CA VAL A 12 5.08 18.05 -7.79
C VAL A 12 4.96 17.15 -6.55
N ILE A 13 4.91 17.75 -5.35
CA ILE A 13 4.82 17.02 -4.09
C ILE A 13 3.54 16.17 -4.04
N LEU A 14 2.38 16.76 -4.40
CA LEU A 14 1.10 16.03 -4.45
C LEU A 14 1.16 14.83 -5.41
N THR A 15 1.81 14.97 -6.56
CA THR A 15 1.94 13.90 -7.54
C THR A 15 2.84 12.76 -7.03
N ILE A 16 3.96 13.09 -6.39
CA ILE A 16 4.88 12.11 -5.80
C ILE A 16 4.20 11.34 -4.67
N VAL A 17 3.56 12.05 -3.73
CA VAL A 17 2.87 11.41 -2.59
C VAL A 17 1.69 10.55 -3.07
N GLY A 18 0.92 11.02 -4.06
CA GLY A 18 -0.16 10.25 -4.66
C GLY A 18 0.32 8.95 -5.33
N ALA A 19 1.37 9.04 -6.15
CA ALA A 19 1.95 7.87 -6.83
C ALA A 19 2.54 6.85 -5.85
N TRP A 20 3.30 7.31 -4.84
CA TRP A 20 3.85 6.42 -3.80
C TRP A 20 2.74 5.78 -2.95
N GLY A 21 1.71 6.53 -2.56
CA GLY A 21 0.55 5.99 -1.85
C GLY A 21 -0.18 4.91 -2.63
N MET A 22 -0.35 5.09 -3.95
CA MET A 22 -0.94 4.08 -4.83
C MET A 22 -0.08 2.81 -4.91
N ILE A 23 1.25 2.94 -5.08
CA ILE A 23 2.19 1.81 -5.11
C ILE A 23 2.15 1.03 -3.79
N ILE A 24 2.21 1.71 -2.64
CA ILE A 24 2.15 1.09 -1.31
C ILE A 24 0.81 0.37 -1.10
N THR A 25 -0.30 0.96 -1.54
CA THR A 25 -1.63 0.35 -1.43
C THR A 25 -1.73 -0.94 -2.25
N LEU A 26 -1.16 -0.97 -3.46
CA LEU A 26 -1.13 -2.16 -4.33
C LEU A 26 -0.18 -3.25 -3.81
N LEU A 27 0.99 -2.89 -3.27
CA LEU A 27 1.94 -3.85 -2.69
C LEU A 27 1.56 -4.30 -1.27
N SER A 28 0.54 -3.69 -0.65
CA SER A 28 0.17 -3.94 0.76
C SER A 28 -0.05 -5.42 1.08
N ASP A 29 -0.72 -6.18 0.20
CA ASP A 29 -0.99 -7.60 0.43
C ASP A 29 0.28 -8.46 0.40
N VAL A 30 1.23 -8.11 -0.45
CA VAL A 30 2.53 -8.80 -0.54
C VAL A 30 3.38 -8.45 0.68
N LEU A 31 3.43 -7.17 1.06
CA LEU A 31 4.16 -6.69 2.25
C LEU A 31 3.64 -7.30 3.55
N ILE A 32 2.31 -7.38 3.71
CA ILE A 32 1.68 -7.97 4.91
C ILE A 32 1.91 -9.48 4.97
N LYS A 33 1.77 -10.21 3.85
CA LYS A 33 2.09 -11.64 3.80
C LYS A 33 3.56 -11.90 4.14
N TRP A 34 4.47 -11.10 3.58
CA TRP A 34 5.91 -11.23 3.79
C TRP A 34 6.36 -10.88 5.22
N ILE A 35 5.85 -9.80 5.82
CA ILE A 35 6.21 -9.44 7.21
C ILE A 35 5.70 -10.49 8.21
N ILE A 36 4.50 -11.03 8.00
CA ILE A 36 3.94 -12.08 8.88
C ILE A 36 4.73 -13.37 8.72
N GLN A 37 5.06 -13.79 7.48
CA GLN A 37 5.93 -14.94 7.24
C GLN A 37 7.31 -14.79 7.92
N TRP A 38 7.90 -13.59 7.91
CA TRP A 38 9.19 -13.35 8.55
C TRP A 38 9.12 -13.39 10.08
N GLN A 39 8.06 -12.84 10.68
CA GLN A 39 7.82 -12.94 12.12
C GLN A 39 7.54 -14.39 12.56
N LEU A 40 6.73 -15.14 11.80
CA LEU A 40 6.49 -16.57 12.08
C LEU A 40 7.76 -17.40 11.94
N ALA A 41 8.55 -17.18 10.88
CA ALA A 41 9.82 -17.89 10.68
C ALA A 41 10.84 -17.63 11.82
N LYS A 42 10.81 -16.45 12.44
CA LYS A 42 11.59 -16.14 13.64
C LYS A 42 11.02 -16.80 14.91
N ALA A 43 9.70 -16.78 15.09
CA ALA A 43 9.03 -17.33 16.26
C ALA A 43 9.09 -18.87 16.33
N VAL A 44 9.05 -19.56 15.18
CA VAL A 44 9.01 -21.03 15.09
C VAL A 44 10.41 -21.67 15.12
N GLY A 45 11.49 -20.89 14.97
CA GLY A 45 12.86 -21.32 15.27
C GLY A 45 13.48 -22.38 14.34
N GLY A 46 12.75 -22.90 13.34
CA GLY A 46 13.28 -23.96 12.47
C GLY A 46 12.51 -24.17 11.16
N ASN A 47 13.27 -24.40 10.09
CA ASN A 47 12.89 -24.88 8.76
C ASN A 47 11.85 -24.05 7.95
N ARG A 48 12.28 -23.51 6.81
CA ARG A 48 11.53 -22.56 5.96
C ARG A 48 10.43 -23.20 5.08
N ASN A 49 10.25 -24.52 5.12
CA ASN A 49 9.47 -25.24 4.11
C ASN A 49 8.03 -25.62 4.51
N THR A 50 7.64 -25.41 5.77
CA THR A 50 6.38 -25.96 6.30
C THR A 50 5.64 -24.99 7.22
N VAL A 51 5.43 -23.74 6.78
CA VAL A 51 4.51 -22.80 7.45
C VAL A 51 3.05 -23.16 7.09
N GLY A 52 2.66 -24.39 7.44
CA GLY A 52 1.28 -24.84 7.45
C GLY A 52 0.66 -24.48 8.79
N ILE A 53 -0.50 -23.84 8.77
CA ILE A 53 -1.08 -23.22 9.96
C ILE A 53 -2.52 -23.73 10.14
N ILE A 54 -2.69 -24.87 10.84
CA ILE A 54 -3.88 -25.45 11.53
C ILE A 54 -3.39 -26.62 12.45
N GLY A 55 -3.80 -26.84 13.71
CA GLY A 55 -4.29 -25.89 14.72
C GLY A 55 -5.27 -26.42 15.78
N GLY A 56 -4.92 -26.30 17.08
CA GLY A 56 -5.75 -26.65 18.26
C GLY A 56 -5.07 -27.63 19.24
N ALA A 57 -5.21 -27.38 20.55
CA ALA A 57 -4.77 -28.17 21.71
C ALA A 57 -3.29 -28.62 21.83
N ASP A 58 -2.68 -29.17 20.78
CA ASP A 58 -1.35 -29.81 20.83
C ASP A 58 -0.54 -29.62 19.51
N GLY A 59 -0.86 -28.57 18.74
CA GLY A 59 -0.21 -28.27 17.45
C GLY A 59 -0.49 -26.84 16.93
N PRO A 60 0.39 -26.31 16.04
CA PRO A 60 0.43 -24.88 15.70
C PRO A 60 -0.87 -24.35 15.07
N THR A 61 -1.48 -23.39 15.76
CA THR A 61 -2.77 -22.75 15.46
C THR A 61 -2.77 -21.83 14.24
N ALA A 62 -3.82 -21.97 13.42
CA ALA A 62 -3.99 -21.31 12.14
C ALA A 62 -3.97 -19.78 12.16
N ILE A 63 -3.26 -19.19 11.20
CA ILE A 63 -3.53 -17.83 10.72
C ILE A 63 -4.35 -17.98 9.44
N PHE A 64 -5.66 -18.16 9.60
CA PHE A 64 -6.60 -18.00 8.49
C PHE A 64 -6.66 -16.51 8.11
N PHE A 65 -6.14 -16.18 6.94
CA PHE A 65 -6.38 -14.87 6.32
C PHE A 65 -7.81 -14.84 5.76
N ALA A 66 -8.79 -14.59 6.64
CA ALA A 66 -10.11 -14.20 6.21
C ALA A 66 -10.03 -12.83 5.53
N GLU A 67 -10.03 -12.81 4.19
CA GLU A 67 -10.19 -11.58 3.42
C GLU A 67 -11.63 -11.07 3.60
N THR A 68 -11.88 -10.39 4.73
CA THR A 68 -13.18 -9.78 5.03
C THR A 68 -13.60 -8.87 3.88
N GLN A 69 -14.80 -9.04 3.35
CA GLN A 69 -15.26 -8.35 2.13
C GLN A 69 -15.22 -6.82 2.24
N ALA A 70 -15.31 -6.28 3.47
CA ALA A 70 -15.09 -4.87 3.79
C ALA A 70 -13.68 -4.34 3.44
N THR A 71 -12.65 -5.21 3.50
CA THR A 71 -11.25 -4.88 3.20
C THR A 71 -11.03 -4.61 1.71
N ILE A 72 -11.80 -5.25 0.83
CA ILE A 72 -11.76 -5.00 -0.62
C ILE A 72 -12.34 -3.62 -0.93
N GLY A 73 -13.47 -3.27 -0.29
CA GLY A 73 -14.10 -1.97 -0.43
C GLY A 73 -13.22 -0.81 0.05
N SER A 74 -12.56 -0.96 1.21
CA SER A 74 -11.65 0.07 1.72
C SER A 74 -10.39 0.23 0.87
N LYS A 75 -9.78 -0.86 0.37
CA LYS A 75 -8.67 -0.81 -0.59
C LYS A 75 -9.03 -0.05 -1.87
N LEU A 76 -10.19 -0.33 -2.46
CA LEU A 76 -10.66 0.39 -3.65
C LEU A 76 -10.86 1.89 -3.40
N LEU A 77 -11.36 2.27 -2.23
CA LEU A 77 -11.50 3.67 -1.82
C LEU A 77 -10.13 4.37 -1.73
N PHE A 78 -9.13 3.75 -1.09
CA PHE A 78 -7.77 4.31 -1.04
C PHE A 78 -7.13 4.42 -2.43
N ILE A 79 -7.28 3.40 -3.28
CA ILE A 79 -6.78 3.44 -4.67
C ILE A 79 -7.43 4.60 -5.44
N ALA A 80 -8.75 4.77 -5.34
CA ALA A 80 -9.47 5.86 -5.98
C ALA A 80 -9.01 7.24 -5.47
N LEU A 81 -8.82 7.40 -4.15
CA LEU A 81 -8.32 8.64 -3.54
C LEU A 81 -6.91 8.99 -4.05
N PHE A 82 -5.98 8.04 -4.05
CA PHE A 82 -4.62 8.29 -4.56
C PHE A 82 -4.58 8.54 -6.07
N ALA A 83 -5.43 7.86 -6.85
CA ALA A 83 -5.58 8.11 -8.28
C ALA A 83 -6.10 9.53 -8.56
N VAL A 84 -7.10 10.01 -7.80
CA VAL A 84 -7.62 11.38 -7.91
C VAL A 84 -6.55 12.42 -7.54
N CYS A 85 -5.85 12.25 -6.41
CA CYS A 85 -4.76 13.15 -6.00
C CYS A 85 -3.64 13.20 -7.06
N THR A 86 -3.26 12.06 -7.63
CA THR A 86 -2.22 11.97 -8.67
C THR A 86 -2.69 12.61 -9.97
N GLY A 87 -3.93 12.38 -10.39
CA GLY A 87 -4.53 12.99 -11.57
C GLY A 87 -4.63 14.52 -11.46
N ILE A 88 -5.00 15.05 -10.29
CA ILE A 88 -4.98 16.50 -10.01
C ILE A 88 -3.55 17.03 -10.09
N GLY A 89 -2.58 16.36 -9.46
CA GLY A 89 -1.16 16.72 -9.51
C GLY A 89 -0.63 16.82 -10.96
N ILE A 90 -0.87 15.79 -11.78
CA ILE A 90 -0.51 15.75 -13.20
C ILE A 90 -1.22 16.86 -13.98
N MET A 91 -2.51 17.09 -13.77
CA MET A 91 -3.24 18.17 -14.45
C MET A 91 -2.60 19.54 -14.19
N PHE A 92 -2.25 19.83 -12.93
CA PHE A 92 -1.55 21.08 -12.58
C PHE A 92 -0.15 21.16 -13.20
N LEU A 93 0.62 20.06 -13.23
CA LEU A 93 1.93 20.01 -13.89
C LEU A 93 1.82 20.31 -15.40
N VAL A 94 0.89 19.67 -16.11
CA VAL A 94 0.66 19.90 -17.54
C VAL A 94 0.16 21.33 -17.80
N ARG A 95 -0.71 21.87 -16.94
CA ARG A 95 -1.25 23.24 -17.07
C ARG A 95 -0.19 24.32 -16.80
N CYS A 96 0.77 24.05 -15.91
CA CYS A 96 1.87 24.96 -15.61
C CYS A 96 3.08 24.82 -16.55
N GLY A 97 3.34 23.62 -17.08
CA GLY A 97 4.45 23.37 -18.02
C GLY A 97 4.20 23.87 -19.45
N ARG A 98 2.95 24.16 -19.83
CA ARG A 98 2.58 24.77 -21.13
C ARG A 98 2.57 26.32 -21.08
N LYS A 99 3.46 26.97 -20.32
CA LYS A 99 3.53 28.44 -20.18
C LYS A 99 4.96 28.95 -20.01
#